data_AF-A0A8J7XEW5-F1
#
_entry.id   AF-A0A8J7XEW5-F1
#
_cell.length_a   1.000
_cell.length_b   1.000
_cell.length_c   1.000
_cell.angle_alpha   90.00
_cell.angle_beta   90.00
_cell.angle_gamma   90.00
#
_symmetry.space_group_name_H-M   'P 1'
#
loop_
_entity.id
_entity.type
_entity.pdbx_description
1 polymer ?
#
loop_
_entity_poly.entity_id
_entity_poly.type
_entity_poly.pdbx_seq_one_letter_code
_entity_poly.pdbx_strand_id
1 'polypeptide(L)'
;AALPPVPPNHLQPEKAWIKEDGMAAETWGQYNDTGPNRLNLTYRHSRINIAYVIRSSDPSDPILTTFIIFRNQSTSNGFNSSGHLFPGSTPAWSVDLPLSSKQSLGDFTYHLYMVTFDPEGIVGTYQVRINITGSLSGGSSWTFPDGNPDVPWMFFEVPEGTSFPISISDQLFRFSPFFFDTPIPSTMFNASLVVEPPGNYTGATTAHVRWNHTNGTIISESDVPVYYAGNGRWAAQSTIAADNSTFPANFTHPYRVDIRLGSFFKSGTFWVYPLHAAISPQTWLTRSPPAQQENTTADFSWIGSDLDGNVIGYEYKIDSGNWIFTINTSRTFFGLQNGSHRFDVRAMDDDGLVDTSPAFKVFLVIINSPPDTEISQAPNATAPARDAYFEWTGTDIDGTVISYGYMLDQGVWVNTTDSNITLFNLSSGNHTFQVRAVDNRGAIDPTPAQANFTIPPTWCESEIDRLNGIIDSLGGRISELESTIADLTSMLESSEEDNMALRAVIQQLEDEKVDLQDQVAHLAGEKSSLISQLSSLVEQNADLEGNLTLCHDFGAALQQQVQNLTTMISQLLEENSQLELDRKQLRELVEELQERIRELEAQIPQFPAQILFSIVLLQGLVASRYRREP
;
A
#
# COMPACT_ATOMS: atom_id res chain seq x y z
N ALA A 1 -70.62 -2.90 -3.08
CA ALA A 1 -69.72 -2.61 -4.21
C ALA A 1 -68.30 -2.43 -3.66
N ALA A 2 -67.25 -2.69 -4.45
CA ALA A 2 -65.88 -2.46 -4.00
C ALA A 2 -65.57 -0.94 -3.93
N LEU A 3 -64.69 -0.55 -3.01
CA LEU A 3 -64.12 0.80 -2.97
C LEU A 3 -63.10 0.99 -4.11
N PRO A 4 -62.94 2.21 -4.65
CA PRO A 4 -61.93 2.48 -5.66
C PRO A 4 -60.50 2.39 -5.08
N PRO A 5 -59.48 2.07 -5.90
CA PRO A 5 -58.10 1.92 -5.44
C PRO A 5 -57.49 3.26 -4.98
N VAL A 6 -56.72 3.20 -3.89
CA VAL A 6 -55.98 4.34 -3.32
C VAL A 6 -54.76 4.67 -4.22
N PRO A 7 -54.39 5.96 -4.41
CA PRO A 7 -53.21 6.31 -5.20
C PRO A 7 -51.89 5.73 -4.65
N PRO A 8 -50.87 5.48 -5.50
CA PRO A 8 -49.70 4.68 -5.11
C PRO A 8 -48.82 5.27 -4.00
N ASN A 9 -48.86 6.59 -3.78
CA ASN A 9 -47.87 7.33 -2.98
C ASN A 9 -48.41 7.82 -1.62
N HIS A 10 -49.47 7.20 -1.07
CA HIS A 10 -50.13 7.69 0.15
C HIS A 10 -49.36 7.42 1.48
N LEU A 11 -48.14 6.89 1.41
CA LEU A 11 -47.35 6.41 2.55
C LEU A 11 -45.98 7.12 2.69
N GLN A 12 -45.96 8.46 2.61
CA GLN A 12 -44.79 9.25 3.01
C GLN A 12 -45.16 10.33 4.07
N PRO A 13 -44.52 10.32 5.26
CA PRO A 13 -44.99 11.06 6.42
C PRO A 13 -44.40 12.47 6.52
N GLU A 14 -44.98 13.47 5.84
CA GLU A 14 -44.65 14.89 6.14
C GLU A 14 -45.67 15.95 5.64
N LYS A 15 -46.83 15.54 5.09
CA LYS A 15 -47.76 16.48 4.42
C LYS A 15 -49.21 16.25 4.82
N ALA A 16 -49.79 17.22 5.54
CA ALA A 16 -51.21 17.25 5.82
C ALA A 16 -52.02 17.76 4.61
N TRP A 17 -53.10 17.06 4.31
CA TRP A 17 -54.11 17.44 3.31
C TRP A 17 -55.46 17.56 4.02
N ILE A 18 -56.23 18.61 3.70
CA ILE A 18 -57.50 18.91 4.37
C ILE A 18 -58.63 18.90 3.34
N LYS A 19 -59.79 18.39 3.75
CA LYS A 19 -61.06 18.48 3.03
C LYS A 19 -62.15 18.99 3.98
N GLU A 20 -63.03 19.86 3.49
CA GLU A 20 -64.29 20.23 4.15
C GLU A 20 -65.43 19.31 3.70
N ASP A 21 -66.41 19.08 4.58
CA ASP A 21 -67.57 18.26 4.25
C ASP A 21 -68.53 18.89 3.23
N GLY A 22 -69.29 18.03 2.56
CA GLY A 22 -70.23 18.42 1.49
C GLY A 22 -69.60 18.67 0.12
N MET A 23 -68.29 18.89 0.03
CA MET A 23 -67.58 19.08 -1.26
C MET A 23 -67.27 17.76 -1.97
N ALA A 24 -67.14 17.84 -3.30
CA ALA A 24 -66.78 16.72 -4.18
C ALA A 24 -65.37 16.16 -3.87
N ALA A 25 -65.04 14.99 -4.43
CA ALA A 25 -63.76 14.31 -4.18
C ALA A 25 -62.54 14.99 -4.84
N GLU A 26 -62.77 16.02 -5.66
CA GLU A 26 -61.78 16.65 -6.54
C GLU A 26 -61.03 17.83 -5.88
N THR A 27 -61.49 18.31 -4.71
CA THR A 27 -61.04 19.58 -4.09
C THR A 27 -60.06 19.39 -2.93
N TRP A 28 -59.17 18.40 -2.99
CA TRP A 28 -58.10 18.22 -1.98
C TRP A 28 -56.96 19.21 -2.21
N GLY A 29 -56.58 19.97 -1.17
CA GLY A 29 -55.47 20.92 -1.20
C GLY A 29 -54.35 20.58 -0.21
N GLN A 30 -53.09 20.72 -0.65
CA GLN A 30 -51.91 20.62 0.22
C GLN A 30 -51.66 21.99 0.86
N TYR A 31 -51.57 22.06 2.19
CA TYR A 31 -51.33 23.33 2.89
C TYR A 31 -49.91 23.35 3.49
N ASN A 32 -48.99 24.09 2.87
CA ASN A 32 -47.65 24.32 3.42
C ASN A 32 -46.97 25.53 2.77
N ASP A 33 -46.71 26.62 3.50
CA ASP A 33 -45.46 27.39 3.36
C ASP A 33 -45.18 28.32 4.55
N THR A 34 -43.90 28.64 4.75
CA THR A 34 -43.22 29.68 5.57
C THR A 34 -43.85 30.26 6.88
N GLY A 35 -43.01 30.38 7.93
CA GLY A 35 -43.33 31.07 9.19
C GLY A 35 -43.14 32.62 9.16
N PRO A 36 -43.11 33.33 10.31
CA PRO A 36 -42.99 32.83 11.68
C PRO A 36 -44.15 33.16 12.65
N ASN A 37 -44.34 32.30 13.65
CA ASN A 37 -44.97 32.55 14.96
C ASN A 37 -46.21 33.47 15.04
N ARG A 38 -47.40 32.92 14.72
CA ARG A 38 -48.62 33.10 15.54
C ARG A 38 -49.79 32.22 15.07
N LEU A 39 -50.12 31.17 15.83
CA LEU A 39 -51.44 30.53 15.76
C LEU A 39 -52.44 31.39 16.56
N ASN A 40 -52.91 32.49 15.96
CA ASN A 40 -53.69 33.50 16.67
C ASN A 40 -55.16 33.09 16.85
N LEU A 41 -55.44 32.28 17.88
CA LEU A 41 -56.79 31.89 18.29
C LEU A 41 -57.54 33.03 19.02
N THR A 42 -57.75 34.14 18.32
CA THR A 42 -58.71 35.18 18.72
C THR A 42 -59.86 35.27 17.73
N TYR A 43 -60.80 34.32 17.84
CA TYR A 43 -62.21 34.62 17.60
C TYR A 43 -63.02 34.31 18.87
N ARG A 44 -64.19 34.92 19.00
CA ARG A 44 -64.77 35.26 20.30
C ARG A 44 -65.32 34.06 21.10
N HIS A 45 -64.87 33.95 22.35
CA HIS A 45 -65.49 33.26 23.50
C HIS A 45 -65.55 31.71 23.53
N SER A 46 -64.44 31.05 23.88
CA SER A 46 -64.45 29.77 24.64
C SER A 46 -63.10 29.46 25.31
N ARG A 47 -63.12 28.60 26.34
CA ARG A 47 -61.95 28.08 27.11
C ARG A 47 -61.81 26.56 26.88
N ILE A 48 -60.65 25.95 27.13
CA ILE A 48 -60.27 24.62 26.56
C ILE A 48 -59.56 23.72 27.61
N ASN A 49 -59.79 22.40 27.53
CA ASN A 49 -59.18 21.32 28.33
C ASN A 49 -58.35 20.35 27.45
N ILE A 50 -57.49 19.51 28.05
CA ILE A 50 -56.52 18.61 27.36
C ILE A 50 -56.55 17.18 27.95
N ALA A 51 -56.34 16.13 27.14
CA ALA A 51 -56.23 14.72 27.58
C ALA A 51 -55.36 13.84 26.64
N TYR A 52 -54.90 12.65 27.10
CA TYR A 52 -54.01 11.72 26.37
C TYR A 52 -54.11 10.22 26.81
N VAL A 53 -53.33 9.33 26.15
CA VAL A 53 -53.62 7.90 25.89
C VAL A 53 -52.31 7.03 25.82
N ILE A 54 -52.21 5.81 26.43
CA ILE A 54 -50.95 4.98 26.51
C ILE A 54 -51.11 3.40 26.57
N ARG A 55 -50.35 2.64 25.75
CA ARG A 55 -50.26 1.15 25.65
C ARG A 55 -49.14 0.40 26.47
N SER A 56 -49.24 -0.94 26.56
CA SER A 56 -48.25 -1.92 27.08
C SER A 56 -47.48 -2.75 25.97
N SER A 57 -46.91 -3.94 26.26
CA SER A 57 -46.28 -4.85 25.25
C SER A 57 -46.81 -6.30 25.19
N ASP A 58 -47.62 -6.61 24.17
CA ASP A 58 -48.24 -7.90 23.77
C ASP A 58 -48.57 -7.82 22.25
N PRO A 59 -49.03 -8.92 21.59
CA PRO A 59 -49.50 -8.89 20.20
C PRO A 59 -50.79 -8.12 19.83
N SER A 60 -51.59 -7.54 20.75
CA SER A 60 -52.83 -6.85 20.33
C SER A 60 -52.56 -5.60 19.46
N ASP A 61 -51.53 -4.79 19.78
CA ASP A 61 -51.40 -3.42 19.24
C ASP A 61 -49.97 -2.81 19.19
N PRO A 62 -49.77 -1.58 18.63
CA PRO A 62 -48.59 -0.67 18.71
C PRO A 62 -48.83 0.69 19.46
N ILE A 63 -47.83 1.37 20.07
CA ILE A 63 -48.10 2.64 20.84
C ILE A 63 -48.17 3.82 19.89
N LEU A 64 -49.29 4.56 19.91
CA LEU A 64 -49.46 5.83 19.21
C LEU A 64 -50.19 6.84 20.11
N THR A 65 -49.45 7.49 21.02
CA THR A 65 -49.97 8.55 21.88
C THR A 65 -50.48 9.72 21.03
N THR A 66 -51.80 9.93 21.07
CA THR A 66 -52.48 10.92 20.24
C THR A 66 -53.30 11.87 21.11
N PHE A 67 -53.24 13.18 20.81
CA PHE A 67 -53.77 14.25 21.66
C PHE A 67 -55.19 14.67 21.25
N ILE A 68 -56.12 14.72 22.20
CA ILE A 68 -57.53 15.03 21.95
C ILE A 68 -57.88 16.37 22.62
N ILE A 69 -58.50 17.28 21.88
CA ILE A 69 -58.85 18.63 22.36
C ILE A 69 -60.24 19.02 21.84
N PHE A 70 -61.14 19.39 22.74
CA PHE A 70 -62.58 19.52 22.45
C PHE A 70 -63.00 20.91 21.96
N ARG A 71 -64.14 20.98 21.24
CA ARG A 71 -64.84 22.24 20.86
C ARG A 71 -66.31 22.20 21.30
N ASN A 72 -66.85 23.37 21.62
CA ASN A 72 -68.27 23.56 21.94
C ASN A 72 -69.11 23.63 20.65
N GLN A 73 -70.28 22.97 20.63
CA GLN A 73 -71.24 22.98 19.50
C GLN A 73 -72.60 23.62 19.83
N SER A 74 -72.75 24.30 20.97
CA SER A 74 -73.98 25.07 21.24
C SER A 74 -74.18 26.20 20.22
N THR A 75 -75.37 26.29 19.64
CA THR A 75 -75.80 27.42 18.80
C THR A 75 -76.28 28.63 19.61
N SER A 76 -76.39 28.50 20.94
CA SER A 76 -76.53 29.65 21.83
C SER A 76 -75.15 30.27 22.10
N ASN A 77 -75.08 31.60 22.12
CA ASN A 77 -73.92 32.33 22.62
C ASN A 77 -73.84 32.15 24.15
N GLY A 78 -73.40 30.98 24.59
CA GLY A 78 -73.44 30.55 25.99
C GLY A 78 -72.53 31.33 26.96
N PHE A 79 -71.80 32.34 26.47
CA PHE A 79 -70.92 33.19 27.28
C PHE A 79 -71.20 34.68 27.04
N ASN A 80 -71.15 35.46 28.11
CA ASN A 80 -71.18 36.92 28.03
C ASN A 80 -69.84 37.48 27.50
N SER A 81 -69.79 38.79 27.23
CA SER A 81 -68.59 39.46 26.67
C SER A 81 -67.31 39.34 27.51
N SER A 82 -67.40 38.95 28.78
CA SER A 82 -66.27 38.71 29.69
C SER A 82 -65.93 37.21 29.89
N GLY A 83 -66.68 36.30 29.26
CA GLY A 83 -66.41 34.86 29.31
C GLY A 83 -67.01 34.12 30.51
N HIS A 84 -68.12 34.61 31.09
CA HIS A 84 -68.93 33.85 32.06
C HIS A 84 -70.16 33.25 31.35
N LEU A 85 -70.62 32.08 31.80
CA LEU A 85 -71.91 31.52 31.39
C LEU A 85 -73.06 32.50 31.71
N PHE A 86 -74.06 32.58 30.84
CA PHE A 86 -75.28 33.33 31.17
C PHE A 86 -76.05 32.58 32.28
N PRO A 87 -76.56 33.26 33.33
CA PRO A 87 -77.33 32.62 34.40
C PRO A 87 -78.51 31.82 33.84
N GLY A 88 -78.58 30.52 34.19
CA GLY A 88 -79.54 29.57 33.63
C GLY A 88 -79.04 28.73 32.45
N SER A 89 -77.78 28.88 32.02
CA SER A 89 -77.16 28.03 31.00
C SER A 89 -76.65 26.71 31.59
N THR A 90 -77.14 25.57 31.10
CA THR A 90 -76.60 24.24 31.41
C THR A 90 -75.56 23.81 30.36
N PRO A 91 -74.27 23.62 30.72
CA PRO A 91 -73.31 23.01 29.82
C PRO A 91 -73.56 21.50 29.74
N ALA A 92 -73.97 21.02 28.56
CA ALA A 92 -74.10 19.60 28.27
C ALA A 92 -73.11 19.21 27.16
N TRP A 93 -72.17 18.33 27.49
CA TRP A 93 -71.29 17.67 26.53
C TRP A 93 -71.55 16.17 26.59
N SER A 94 -72.17 15.60 25.55
CA SER A 94 -72.35 14.16 25.41
C SER A 94 -71.20 13.56 24.60
N VAL A 95 -70.64 12.46 25.09
CA VAL A 95 -69.83 11.54 24.28
C VAL A 95 -70.54 10.20 24.29
N ASP A 96 -71.06 9.77 23.16
CA ASP A 96 -71.71 8.46 23.04
C ASP A 96 -70.66 7.38 22.73
N LEU A 97 -70.60 6.38 23.61
CA LEU A 97 -70.03 5.07 23.37
C LEU A 97 -71.13 4.02 23.57
N PRO A 98 -71.33 3.09 22.61
CA PRO A 98 -72.15 1.90 22.85
C PRO A 98 -71.49 0.98 23.89
N LEU A 99 -72.28 0.07 24.47
CA LEU A 99 -71.92 -0.73 25.64
C LEU A 99 -70.95 -1.90 25.36
N SER A 100 -69.68 -1.61 25.04
CA SER A 100 -68.53 -2.47 25.37
C SER A 100 -67.18 -1.78 25.07
N SER A 101 -66.52 -1.23 26.09
CA SER A 101 -65.13 -0.75 25.97
C SER A 101 -64.25 -1.09 27.19
N LYS A 102 -64.41 -2.30 27.74
CA LYS A 102 -63.24 -3.19 27.68
C LYS A 102 -63.27 -3.78 26.27
N GLN A 103 -62.19 -3.61 25.52
CA GLN A 103 -61.99 -4.32 24.27
C GLN A 103 -60.55 -4.82 24.25
N SER A 104 -60.38 -6.10 24.56
CA SER A 104 -59.12 -6.80 24.37
C SER A 104 -59.07 -7.27 22.91
N LEU A 105 -58.04 -6.87 22.18
CA LEU A 105 -57.84 -7.22 20.75
C LEU A 105 -56.73 -8.29 20.58
N GLY A 106 -56.52 -9.05 21.64
CA GLY A 106 -55.33 -9.82 21.99
C GLY A 106 -55.22 -9.84 23.53
N ASP A 107 -54.03 -9.82 24.12
CA ASP A 107 -53.81 -9.98 25.56
C ASP A 107 -53.71 -8.63 26.34
N PHE A 108 -54.18 -7.47 25.81
CA PHE A 108 -53.87 -6.12 26.36
C PHE A 108 -54.77 -5.42 27.40
N THR A 109 -54.12 -4.50 28.17
CA THR A 109 -54.60 -3.29 28.90
C THR A 109 -53.37 -2.42 29.33
N TYR A 110 -53.24 -1.07 29.41
CA TYR A 110 -53.95 0.16 28.90
C TYR A 110 -54.53 1.10 29.99
N HIS A 111 -54.36 2.45 29.94
CA HIS A 111 -54.99 3.42 30.90
C HIS A 111 -55.18 4.91 30.43
N LEU A 112 -56.32 5.57 30.76
CA LEU A 112 -56.77 6.91 30.31
C LEU A 112 -56.62 8.07 31.33
N TYR A 113 -55.74 9.04 31.09
CA TYR A 113 -55.51 10.17 32.02
C TYR A 113 -56.21 11.48 31.59
N MET A 114 -56.73 12.24 32.56
CA MET A 114 -57.38 13.54 32.34
C MET A 114 -57.11 14.50 33.52
N VAL A 115 -57.04 15.80 33.23
CA VAL A 115 -56.89 16.88 34.23
C VAL A 115 -57.87 18.00 33.89
N THR A 116 -58.47 18.61 34.93
CA THR A 116 -59.33 19.79 34.79
C THR A 116 -58.85 20.91 35.72
N PHE A 117 -59.17 22.16 35.38
CA PHE A 117 -58.97 23.32 36.25
C PHE A 117 -60.31 24.01 36.50
N ASP A 118 -60.81 23.91 37.73
CA ASP A 118 -61.94 24.71 38.21
C ASP A 118 -61.44 25.98 38.95
N PRO A 119 -62.01 27.17 38.72
CA PRO A 119 -61.63 28.38 39.45
C PRO A 119 -62.12 28.47 40.91
N GLU A 120 -63.07 27.63 41.35
CA GLU A 120 -63.77 27.82 42.64
C GLU A 120 -63.60 26.68 43.65
N GLY A 121 -63.01 25.54 43.25
CA GLY A 121 -62.58 24.46 44.15
C GLY A 121 -63.72 23.54 44.59
N ILE A 122 -64.74 23.35 43.75
CA ILE A 122 -65.84 22.43 44.05
C ILE A 122 -65.39 20.98 43.89
N VAL A 123 -65.96 20.14 44.74
CA VAL A 123 -65.55 18.76 44.96
C VAL A 123 -66.71 17.88 44.41
N GLY A 124 -66.47 17.01 43.40
CA GLY A 124 -67.52 16.18 42.75
C GLY A 124 -67.03 15.14 41.71
N THR A 125 -67.42 13.86 41.80
CA THR A 125 -66.79 12.73 41.06
C THR A 125 -66.99 12.79 39.55
N TYR A 126 -65.90 13.02 38.81
CA TYR A 126 -65.96 13.27 37.37
C TYR A 126 -65.75 12.00 36.54
N GLN A 127 -66.69 11.72 35.64
CA GLN A 127 -66.56 10.66 34.64
C GLN A 127 -65.97 11.22 33.34
N VAL A 128 -64.94 10.54 32.83
CA VAL A 128 -64.24 10.91 31.60
C VAL A 128 -64.51 9.85 30.54
N ARG A 129 -64.81 10.29 29.31
CA ARG A 129 -65.04 9.42 28.16
C ARG A 129 -64.33 9.95 26.94
N ILE A 130 -63.47 9.14 26.34
CA ILE A 130 -62.68 9.46 25.14
C ILE A 130 -62.88 8.38 24.07
N ASN A 131 -62.95 8.85 22.83
CA ASN A 131 -63.36 8.22 21.56
C ASN A 131 -63.11 9.31 20.49
N ILE A 132 -62.80 9.10 19.21
CA ILE A 132 -63.02 8.00 18.25
C ILE A 132 -61.93 7.99 17.16
N THR A 133 -61.40 6.84 16.74
CA THR A 133 -60.62 6.75 15.50
C THR A 133 -61.50 6.89 14.24
N GLY A 134 -61.71 8.13 13.81
CA GLY A 134 -62.26 8.50 12.49
C GLY A 134 -63.72 9.02 12.50
N SER A 135 -64.12 9.91 11.57
CA SER A 135 -63.32 10.59 10.54
C SER A 135 -64.05 11.81 9.96
N LEU A 136 -63.31 12.90 9.68
CA LEU A 136 -63.75 14.12 8.95
C LEU A 136 -64.81 14.98 9.68
N SER A 137 -64.87 16.31 9.55
CA SER A 137 -63.98 17.30 8.88
C SER A 137 -63.90 18.60 9.72
N GLY A 138 -63.34 19.69 9.19
CA GLY A 138 -63.57 21.04 9.75
C GLY A 138 -62.48 21.63 10.66
N GLY A 139 -61.23 21.60 10.20
CA GLY A 139 -60.17 22.54 10.62
C GLY A 139 -59.79 22.51 12.10
N SER A 140 -58.79 21.70 12.44
CA SER A 140 -58.19 21.59 13.77
C SER A 140 -57.55 22.91 14.26
N SER A 141 -58.20 23.55 15.23
CA SER A 141 -57.59 24.55 16.11
C SER A 141 -58.45 24.64 17.38
N TRP A 142 -58.16 23.89 18.45
CA TRP A 142 -56.93 23.14 18.72
C TRP A 142 -57.00 21.69 18.22
N THR A 143 -55.85 21.02 18.14
CA THR A 143 -55.68 19.69 17.52
C THR A 143 -56.10 18.53 18.43
N PHE A 144 -57.37 18.14 18.28
CA PHE A 144 -57.84 16.76 18.05
C PHE A 144 -56.86 15.87 17.19
N PRO A 145 -57.08 14.55 17.04
CA PRO A 145 -57.44 13.54 18.08
C PRO A 145 -56.88 12.11 17.79
N ASP A 146 -57.19 11.13 18.66
CA ASP A 146 -57.37 9.67 18.41
C ASP A 146 -56.46 8.90 17.42
N GLY A 147 -55.86 7.75 17.77
CA GLY A 147 -56.01 6.89 18.94
C GLY A 147 -55.05 5.67 18.86
N ASN A 148 -54.81 4.94 19.96
CA ASN A 148 -55.73 3.99 20.61
C ASN A 148 -55.84 2.65 19.83
N PRO A 149 -55.60 1.47 20.46
CA PRO A 149 -56.49 0.95 21.51
C PRO A 149 -56.08 1.13 22.99
N ASP A 150 -54.91 1.70 23.24
CA ASP A 150 -54.29 2.28 24.44
C ASP A 150 -55.15 2.79 25.66
N VAL A 151 -56.50 2.80 25.69
CA VAL A 151 -57.29 3.32 26.85
C VAL A 151 -58.59 2.59 27.26
N PRO A 152 -58.66 2.04 28.49
CA PRO A 152 -59.81 2.06 29.36
C PRO A 152 -59.85 3.34 30.19
N TRP A 153 -61.06 3.70 30.56
CA TRP A 153 -61.48 4.13 31.90
C TRP A 153 -60.36 4.43 32.91
N MET A 154 -60.30 5.68 33.34
CA MET A 154 -59.96 5.99 34.72
C MET A 154 -61.12 6.74 35.38
N PHE A 155 -61.19 6.59 36.69
CA PHE A 155 -62.19 7.20 37.54
C PHE A 155 -61.46 8.13 38.50
N PHE A 156 -61.90 9.38 38.60
CA PHE A 156 -61.40 10.31 39.60
C PHE A 156 -62.54 10.65 40.55
N GLU A 157 -62.44 10.12 41.77
CA GLU A 157 -63.33 10.56 42.85
C GLU A 157 -62.93 11.98 43.26
N VAL A 158 -63.94 12.83 43.40
CA VAL A 158 -63.82 14.14 44.02
C VAL A 158 -65.12 14.25 44.84
N PRO A 159 -65.11 14.28 46.18
CA PRO A 159 -66.35 14.11 46.98
C PRO A 159 -67.16 15.38 47.29
N GLU A 160 -68.24 15.64 46.53
CA GLU A 160 -69.49 16.27 47.04
C GLU A 160 -70.67 16.11 46.06
N GLY A 161 -71.89 16.43 46.51
CA GLY A 161 -73.09 16.54 45.64
C GLY A 161 -73.88 15.26 45.34
N THR A 162 -73.46 14.08 45.80
CA THR A 162 -74.27 12.86 45.68
C THR A 162 -75.45 12.88 46.64
N SER A 163 -76.64 13.25 46.13
CA SER A 163 -77.90 13.24 46.89
C SER A 163 -78.43 11.80 47.11
N PHE A 164 -77.63 10.96 47.76
CA PHE A 164 -78.16 9.81 48.49
C PHE A 164 -79.20 10.32 49.50
N PRO A 165 -80.29 9.58 49.71
CA PRO A 165 -81.30 10.01 50.67
C PRO A 165 -80.81 9.96 52.12
N ILE A 166 -79.68 9.28 52.37
CA ILE A 166 -78.99 9.24 53.66
C ILE A 166 -77.51 9.46 53.36
N SER A 167 -76.95 10.57 53.85
CA SER A 167 -75.51 10.82 53.86
C SER A 167 -74.89 10.08 55.04
N ILE A 168 -73.78 9.38 54.83
CA ILE A 168 -73.09 8.61 55.88
C ILE A 168 -71.64 9.06 55.95
N SER A 169 -71.27 9.69 57.06
CA SER A 169 -69.91 10.17 57.34
C SER A 169 -69.30 9.50 58.58
N ASP A 170 -68.01 9.71 58.82
CA ASP A 170 -67.40 9.50 60.12
C ASP A 170 -67.43 10.79 60.98
N GLN A 171 -66.82 10.73 62.17
CA GLN A 171 -66.69 11.88 63.08
C GLN A 171 -65.76 13.01 62.58
N LEU A 172 -64.95 12.75 61.54
CA LEU A 172 -64.11 13.73 60.86
C LEU A 172 -64.80 14.30 59.60
N PHE A 173 -66.08 13.97 59.40
CA PHE A 173 -66.88 14.30 58.22
C PHE A 173 -66.34 13.71 56.90
N ARG A 174 -65.45 12.70 56.96
CA ARG A 174 -65.11 11.87 55.78
C ARG A 174 -66.36 11.07 55.39
N PHE A 175 -66.63 10.89 54.10
CA PHE A 175 -67.74 10.06 53.62
C PHE A 175 -67.28 8.64 53.26
N SER A 176 -68.21 7.70 53.08
CA SER A 176 -67.90 6.33 52.66
C SER A 176 -67.39 6.29 51.21
N PRO A 177 -66.39 5.45 50.83
CA PRO A 177 -65.82 4.31 51.57
C PRO A 177 -64.97 4.68 52.79
N PHE A 178 -65.09 3.89 53.86
CA PHE A 178 -64.28 4.05 55.07
C PHE A 178 -63.13 3.04 55.10
N PHE A 179 -62.00 3.47 55.64
CA PHE A 179 -60.82 2.64 55.90
C PHE A 179 -60.56 2.62 57.41
N PHE A 180 -60.29 1.43 57.96
CA PHE A 180 -59.92 1.31 59.38
C PHE A 180 -58.41 1.48 59.56
N ASP A 181 -58.00 2.74 59.66
CA ASP A 181 -56.69 3.14 60.14
C ASP A 181 -56.51 2.70 61.62
N THR A 182 -55.27 2.39 62.06
CA THR A 182 -54.97 2.14 63.49
C THR A 182 -53.86 3.08 63.97
N PRO A 183 -54.02 3.80 65.10
CA PRO A 183 -55.19 3.84 65.99
C PRO A 183 -56.38 4.58 65.36
N ILE A 184 -57.60 4.07 65.60
CA ILE A 184 -58.82 4.42 64.86
C ILE A 184 -59.16 5.93 64.99
N PRO A 185 -59.06 6.72 63.90
CA PRO A 185 -59.38 8.15 63.91
C PRO A 185 -60.90 8.42 63.80
N SER A 186 -61.70 7.36 63.65
CA SER A 186 -63.15 7.39 63.48
C SER A 186 -63.83 6.59 64.60
N THR A 187 -64.15 7.18 65.76
CA THR A 187 -64.86 6.42 66.82
C THR A 187 -66.35 6.24 66.54
N MET A 188 -66.93 7.03 65.64
CA MET A 188 -68.34 6.95 65.25
C MET A 188 -68.55 7.17 63.74
N PHE A 189 -69.57 6.48 63.20
CA PHE A 189 -70.24 6.84 61.95
C PHE A 189 -71.52 7.63 62.25
N ASN A 190 -71.88 8.56 61.38
CA ASN A 190 -73.08 9.40 61.46
C ASN A 190 -73.90 9.28 60.18
N ALA A 191 -75.14 8.82 60.28
CA ALA A 191 -76.10 8.77 59.18
C ALA A 191 -77.10 9.93 59.30
N SER A 192 -77.18 10.77 58.26
CA SER A 192 -78.03 11.96 58.17
C SER A 192 -79.02 11.87 57.01
N LEU A 193 -80.32 11.97 57.30
CA LEU A 193 -81.40 12.16 56.31
C LEU A 193 -81.82 13.64 56.31
N VAL A 194 -82.01 14.22 55.13
CA VAL A 194 -82.63 15.54 54.94
C VAL A 194 -83.79 15.42 53.93
N VAL A 195 -84.93 16.06 54.21
CA VAL A 195 -86.17 15.97 53.40
C VAL A 195 -86.76 17.35 53.12
N GLU A 196 -87.16 17.58 51.87
CA GLU A 196 -87.77 18.82 51.40
C GLU A 196 -88.80 18.56 50.29
N PRO A 197 -90.02 19.13 50.40
CA PRO A 197 -90.93 18.97 51.54
C PRO A 197 -91.56 17.55 51.55
N PRO A 198 -91.98 16.98 52.70
CA PRO A 198 -92.81 17.70 53.66
C PRO A 198 -92.48 17.46 55.14
N GLY A 199 -92.09 18.53 55.83
CA GLY A 199 -92.36 18.61 57.26
C GLY A 199 -93.87 18.66 57.55
N ASN A 200 -94.27 18.01 58.64
CA ASN A 200 -95.60 18.10 59.27
C ASN A 200 -96.85 17.61 58.49
N TYR A 201 -96.75 17.07 57.27
CA TYR A 201 -97.86 16.29 56.67
C TYR A 201 -97.95 14.84 57.19
N THR A 202 -96.90 14.36 57.87
CA THR A 202 -96.85 13.02 58.49
C THR A 202 -97.12 13.02 60.00
N GLY A 203 -97.09 14.19 60.66
CA GLY A 203 -97.20 14.33 62.13
C GLY A 203 -96.06 13.69 62.95
N ALA A 204 -95.01 13.17 62.30
CA ALA A 204 -93.95 12.42 62.97
C ALA A 204 -92.88 13.35 63.56
N THR A 205 -92.66 13.26 64.88
CA THR A 205 -91.60 13.99 65.62
C THR A 205 -90.28 13.22 65.71
N THR A 206 -90.29 11.93 65.37
CA THR A 206 -89.13 11.04 65.34
C THR A 206 -88.99 10.36 63.98
N ALA A 207 -87.76 9.97 63.63
CA ALA A 207 -87.44 9.08 62.53
C ALA A 207 -86.86 7.77 63.08
N HIS A 208 -87.32 6.65 62.56
CA HIS A 208 -86.88 5.32 62.95
C HIS A 208 -85.67 4.91 62.10
N VAL A 209 -84.53 4.67 62.74
CA VAL A 209 -83.23 4.43 62.09
C VAL A 209 -82.74 3.02 62.41
N ARG A 210 -82.38 2.25 61.38
CA ARG A 210 -81.87 0.88 61.49
C ARG A 210 -80.57 0.72 60.72
N TRP A 211 -79.50 0.35 61.42
CA TRP A 211 -78.20 -0.03 60.84
C TRP A 211 -78.18 -1.55 60.61
N ASN A 212 -77.72 -2.02 59.46
CA ASN A 212 -77.79 -3.43 59.03
C ASN A 212 -76.49 -3.90 58.38
N HIS A 213 -76.18 -5.19 58.58
CA HIS A 213 -75.35 -5.96 57.66
C HIS A 213 -76.11 -6.24 56.34
N THR A 214 -75.41 -6.53 55.25
CA THR A 214 -76.01 -6.70 53.92
C THR A 214 -76.93 -7.92 53.80
N ASN A 215 -76.71 -8.94 54.62
CA ASN A 215 -77.57 -10.11 54.76
C ASN A 215 -78.93 -9.81 55.42
N GLY A 216 -79.16 -8.57 55.88
CA GLY A 216 -80.38 -8.14 56.55
C GLY A 216 -80.41 -8.31 58.08
N THR A 217 -79.34 -8.80 58.72
CA THR A 217 -79.27 -8.79 60.19
C THR A 217 -78.99 -7.39 60.73
N ILE A 218 -79.76 -7.00 61.74
CA ILE A 218 -79.73 -5.67 62.37
C ILE A 218 -78.48 -5.55 63.26
N ILE A 219 -77.77 -4.42 63.11
CA ILE A 219 -76.63 -4.02 63.96
C ILE A 219 -77.15 -3.15 65.11
N SER A 220 -78.03 -2.19 64.80
CA SER A 220 -78.68 -1.31 65.78
C SER A 220 -79.98 -0.74 65.23
N GLU A 221 -80.93 -0.42 66.10
CA GLU A 221 -82.22 0.19 65.76
C GLU A 221 -82.60 1.23 66.83
N SER A 222 -83.04 2.41 66.42
CA SER A 222 -83.30 3.57 67.30
C SER A 222 -84.29 4.56 66.71
N ASP A 223 -85.12 5.19 67.55
CA ASP A 223 -85.89 6.38 67.15
C ASP A 223 -85.11 7.64 67.50
N VAL A 224 -84.84 8.49 66.50
CA VAL A 224 -84.09 9.75 66.66
C VAL A 224 -85.01 10.96 66.44
N PRO A 225 -84.79 12.10 67.13
CA PRO A 225 -85.60 13.29 66.95
C PRO A 225 -85.40 13.92 65.57
N VAL A 226 -86.48 14.48 65.01
CA VAL A 226 -86.45 15.21 63.74
C VAL A 226 -86.42 16.72 64.01
N TYR A 227 -85.48 17.43 63.40
CA TYR A 227 -85.31 18.87 63.59
C TYR A 227 -85.43 19.65 62.28
N TYR A 228 -85.73 20.94 62.38
CA TYR A 228 -85.81 21.84 61.22
C TYR A 228 -84.42 22.30 60.79
N ALA A 229 -84.10 22.12 59.51
CA ALA A 229 -82.76 22.37 58.94
C ALA A 229 -82.68 23.67 58.12
N GLY A 230 -83.68 24.56 58.23
CA GLY A 230 -83.78 25.77 57.40
C GLY A 230 -84.40 25.52 56.03
N ASN A 231 -84.73 26.58 55.29
CA ASN A 231 -85.19 26.53 53.89
C ASN A 231 -86.32 25.54 53.57
N GLY A 232 -87.20 25.26 54.55
CA GLY A 232 -88.32 24.30 54.40
C GLY A 232 -87.95 22.83 54.65
N ARG A 233 -86.68 22.55 54.96
CA ARG A 233 -86.09 21.22 55.11
C ARG A 233 -86.18 20.71 56.53
N TRP A 234 -86.31 19.39 56.68
CA TRP A 234 -86.28 18.70 57.97
C TRP A 234 -85.25 17.58 57.94
N ALA A 235 -84.55 17.37 59.05
CA ALA A 235 -83.43 16.45 59.15
C ALA A 235 -83.53 15.51 60.35
N ALA A 236 -82.93 14.34 60.22
CA ALA A 236 -82.79 13.33 61.27
C ALA A 236 -81.38 12.73 61.21
N GLN A 237 -80.75 12.50 62.36
CA GLN A 237 -79.37 12.01 62.47
C GLN A 237 -79.25 10.88 63.48
N SER A 238 -78.40 9.90 63.19
CA SER A 238 -78.11 8.74 64.05
C SER A 238 -76.61 8.46 64.03
N THR A 239 -76.03 8.23 65.20
CA THR A 239 -74.60 7.93 65.36
C THR A 239 -74.41 6.55 65.98
N ILE A 240 -73.39 5.82 65.50
CA ILE A 240 -73.05 4.46 65.95
C ILE A 240 -71.54 4.30 66.02
N ALA A 241 -71.03 3.40 66.88
CA ALA A 241 -69.61 3.13 67.02
C ALA A 241 -69.00 2.60 65.71
N ALA A 242 -67.89 3.20 65.27
CA ALA A 242 -67.18 2.84 64.05
C ALA A 242 -65.95 1.96 64.37
N ASP A 243 -66.20 0.83 65.02
CA ASP A 243 -65.16 -0.15 65.37
C ASP A 243 -65.30 -1.46 64.56
N ASN A 244 -64.21 -2.23 64.52
CA ASN A 244 -64.12 -3.48 63.77
C ASN A 244 -64.96 -4.65 64.37
N SER A 245 -65.55 -4.46 65.56
CA SER A 245 -66.56 -5.38 66.11
C SER A 245 -67.97 -5.07 65.59
N THR A 246 -68.29 -3.79 65.37
CA THR A 246 -69.59 -3.31 64.92
C THR A 246 -69.70 -3.31 63.40
N PHE A 247 -68.61 -2.97 62.70
CA PHE A 247 -68.53 -2.89 61.23
C PHE A 247 -67.29 -3.60 60.67
N PRO A 248 -67.08 -4.90 60.92
CA PRO A 248 -65.91 -5.64 60.43
C PRO A 248 -65.68 -5.47 58.93
N ALA A 249 -64.43 -5.26 58.53
CA ALA A 249 -64.06 -4.94 57.15
C ALA A 249 -64.60 -5.97 56.13
N ASN A 250 -65.27 -5.50 55.07
CA ASN A 250 -65.98 -6.33 54.11
C ASN A 250 -65.85 -5.82 52.68
N PHE A 251 -64.99 -6.48 51.90
CA PHE A 251 -64.77 -6.17 50.48
C PHE A 251 -65.93 -6.56 49.55
N THR A 252 -66.87 -7.40 49.99
CA THR A 252 -67.78 -8.12 49.09
C THR A 252 -69.22 -7.59 49.11
N HIS A 253 -69.66 -7.03 50.23
CA HIS A 253 -71.05 -6.61 50.42
C HIS A 253 -71.12 -5.35 51.32
N PRO A 254 -71.89 -4.30 50.95
CA PRO A 254 -71.94 -3.05 51.70
C PRO A 254 -72.85 -3.10 52.93
N TYR A 255 -72.53 -2.34 53.96
CA TYR A 255 -73.43 -2.05 55.07
C TYR A 255 -74.60 -1.17 54.60
N ARG A 256 -75.74 -1.22 55.32
CA ARG A 256 -76.99 -0.55 54.92
C ARG A 256 -77.68 0.12 56.09
N VAL A 257 -77.98 1.42 55.95
CA VAL A 257 -78.75 2.20 56.92
C VAL A 257 -80.13 2.49 56.33
N ASP A 258 -81.17 2.20 57.10
CA ASP A 258 -82.55 2.55 56.79
C ASP A 258 -83.01 3.69 57.70
N ILE A 259 -83.72 4.66 57.14
CA ILE A 259 -84.40 5.71 57.90
C ILE A 259 -85.85 5.82 57.42
N ARG A 260 -86.77 5.74 58.38
CA ARG A 260 -88.22 5.87 58.16
C ARG A 260 -88.77 7.08 58.91
N LEU A 261 -89.37 8.01 58.18
CA LEU A 261 -90.01 9.21 58.72
C LEU A 261 -91.50 9.18 58.35
N GLY A 262 -92.32 8.56 59.22
CA GLY A 262 -93.73 8.31 58.97
C GLY A 262 -93.96 7.40 57.75
N SER A 263 -94.50 7.98 56.67
CA SER A 263 -94.71 7.31 55.39
C SER A 263 -93.46 7.30 54.49
N PHE A 264 -92.46 8.14 54.75
CA PHE A 264 -91.21 8.13 54.00
C PHE A 264 -90.30 7.02 54.51
N PHE A 265 -89.74 6.24 53.59
CA PHE A 265 -88.73 5.23 53.86
C PHE A 265 -87.60 5.37 52.85
N LYS A 266 -86.35 5.35 53.34
CA LYS A 266 -85.14 5.48 52.53
C LYS A 266 -84.04 4.58 53.06
N SER A 267 -83.14 4.18 52.17
CA SER A 267 -81.94 3.41 52.48
C SER A 267 -80.70 4.10 51.91
N GLY A 268 -79.58 4.04 52.64
CA GLY A 268 -78.23 4.36 52.18
C GLY A 268 -77.32 3.16 52.40
N THR A 269 -76.23 3.07 51.65
CA THR A 269 -75.27 1.97 51.72
C THR A 269 -73.84 2.48 51.80
N PHE A 270 -72.99 1.80 52.56
CA PHE A 270 -71.62 2.22 52.81
C PHE A 270 -70.66 1.04 52.90
N TRP A 271 -69.40 1.27 52.55
CA TRP A 271 -68.33 0.27 52.56
C TRP A 271 -67.31 0.55 53.67
N VAL A 272 -66.73 -0.52 54.20
CA VAL A 272 -65.63 -0.49 55.18
C VAL A 272 -64.57 -1.48 54.71
N TYR A 273 -63.37 -0.97 54.41
CA TYR A 273 -62.22 -1.75 53.95
C TYR A 273 -61.11 -1.74 55.03
N PRO A 274 -60.26 -2.77 55.09
CA PRO A 274 -59.05 -2.71 55.89
C PRO A 274 -57.97 -1.93 55.12
N LEU A 275 -56.94 -1.46 55.83
CA LEU A 275 -55.71 -0.99 55.19
C LEU A 275 -55.05 -2.17 54.43
N HIS A 276 -54.38 -1.89 53.31
CA HIS A 276 -53.73 -2.93 52.50
C HIS A 276 -52.44 -3.44 53.15
N ALA A 277 -51.91 -4.55 52.63
CA ALA A 277 -50.55 -4.97 52.95
C ALA A 277 -49.56 -4.11 52.16
N ALA A 278 -48.45 -3.72 52.81
CA ALA A 278 -47.43 -2.82 52.27
C ALA A 278 -47.09 -3.09 50.80
N ILE A 279 -47.25 -2.07 49.96
CA ILE A 279 -47.08 -2.16 48.51
C ILE A 279 -45.63 -1.79 48.18
N SER A 280 -44.98 -2.55 47.29
CA SER A 280 -43.61 -2.19 46.88
C SER A 280 -43.61 -0.97 45.94
N PRO A 281 -42.64 -0.04 46.08
CA PRO A 281 -42.60 1.20 45.33
C PRO A 281 -42.32 0.95 43.84
N GLN A 282 -42.58 1.96 43.03
CA GLN A 282 -42.33 1.94 41.59
C GLN A 282 -41.25 2.96 41.18
N THR A 283 -40.48 2.62 40.16
CA THR A 283 -39.34 3.41 39.66
C THR A 283 -39.48 3.68 38.17
N TRP A 284 -39.05 4.86 37.71
CA TRP A 284 -39.00 5.21 36.30
C TRP A 284 -37.74 6.00 35.94
N LEU A 285 -37.13 5.68 34.79
CA LEU A 285 -36.06 6.48 34.21
C LEU A 285 -36.64 7.75 33.58
N THR A 286 -36.20 8.92 34.04
CA THR A 286 -36.53 10.24 33.48
C THR A 286 -35.50 10.72 32.46
N ARG A 287 -34.27 10.22 32.54
CA ARG A 287 -33.21 10.42 31.54
C ARG A 287 -32.38 9.15 31.39
N SER A 288 -32.02 8.83 30.16
CA SER A 288 -31.12 7.73 29.81
C SER A 288 -30.33 8.10 28.54
N PRO A 289 -29.19 7.46 28.24
CA PRO A 289 -28.51 7.61 26.95
C PRO A 289 -29.40 7.21 25.77
N PRO A 290 -29.08 7.60 24.52
CA PRO A 290 -29.70 7.01 23.33
C PRO A 290 -29.46 5.49 23.27
N ALA A 291 -30.16 4.79 22.36
CA ALA A 291 -29.99 3.34 22.19
C ALA A 291 -28.57 2.95 21.74
N GLN A 292 -27.88 3.85 21.04
CA GLN A 292 -26.48 3.73 20.60
C GLN A 292 -25.79 5.09 20.79
N GLN A 293 -24.54 5.09 21.25
CA GLN A 293 -23.72 6.29 21.40
C GLN A 293 -22.23 6.01 21.12
N GLU A 294 -21.50 7.06 20.71
CA GLU A 294 -20.09 6.96 20.31
C GLU A 294 -19.11 7.55 21.33
N ASN A 295 -19.60 7.84 22.53
CA ASN A 295 -18.78 8.27 23.66
C ASN A 295 -18.94 7.32 24.85
N THR A 296 -17.94 7.30 25.72
CA THR A 296 -17.82 6.36 26.85
C THR A 296 -18.51 6.86 28.13
N THR A 297 -19.43 7.83 28.02
CA THR A 297 -20.10 8.49 29.15
C THR A 297 -21.62 8.29 29.08
N ALA A 298 -22.25 7.80 30.14
CA ALA A 298 -23.70 7.57 30.17
C ALA A 298 -24.35 8.26 31.38
N ASP A 299 -25.32 9.14 31.10
CA ASP A 299 -26.11 9.87 32.09
C ASP A 299 -27.47 9.21 32.32
N PHE A 300 -27.80 8.99 33.59
CA PHE A 300 -29.10 8.50 34.04
C PHE A 300 -29.72 9.44 35.07
N SER A 301 -31.02 9.66 34.98
CA SER A 301 -31.82 10.16 36.09
C SER A 301 -33.13 9.38 36.18
N TRP A 302 -33.68 9.32 37.38
CA TRP A 302 -34.87 8.55 37.69
C TRP A 302 -35.72 9.24 38.75
N ILE A 303 -36.95 8.76 38.89
CA ILE A 303 -37.86 9.05 40.00
C ILE A 303 -38.41 7.72 40.50
N GLY A 304 -38.95 7.72 41.71
CA GLY A 304 -39.85 6.69 42.18
C GLY A 304 -41.02 7.31 42.92
N SER A 305 -42.07 6.53 43.08
CA SER A 305 -43.20 6.84 43.96
C SER A 305 -43.59 5.59 44.71
N ASP A 306 -44.09 5.81 45.92
CA ASP A 306 -44.75 4.80 46.70
C ASP A 306 -46.25 5.17 46.86
N LEU A 307 -47.10 4.19 47.14
CA LEU A 307 -48.57 4.37 47.16
C LEU A 307 -49.13 4.43 48.59
N ASP A 308 -48.49 3.76 49.55
CA ASP A 308 -48.84 3.76 50.97
C ASP A 308 -47.74 4.29 51.90
N GLY A 309 -46.46 4.32 51.47
CA GLY A 309 -45.32 4.87 52.22
C GLY A 309 -44.54 5.99 51.50
N ASN A 310 -43.23 6.07 51.76
CA ASN A 310 -42.29 7.05 51.21
C ASN A 310 -41.03 6.37 50.66
N VAL A 311 -40.61 6.74 49.44
CA VAL A 311 -39.31 6.30 48.88
C VAL A 311 -38.14 6.92 49.67
N ILE A 312 -37.46 6.11 50.49
CA ILE A 312 -36.30 6.53 51.30
C ILE A 312 -34.98 6.54 50.51
N GLY A 313 -34.94 5.88 49.36
CA GLY A 313 -33.75 5.80 48.51
C GLY A 313 -33.93 4.88 47.31
N TYR A 314 -32.82 4.59 46.65
CA TYR A 314 -32.75 3.76 45.46
C TYR A 314 -31.53 2.85 45.51
N GLU A 315 -31.63 1.67 44.88
CA GLU A 315 -30.48 0.89 44.49
C GLU A 315 -30.31 0.93 42.98
N TYR A 316 -29.08 1.11 42.49
CA TYR A 316 -28.76 0.98 41.08
C TYR A 316 -27.59 0.01 40.84
N LYS A 317 -27.48 -0.50 39.62
CA LYS A 317 -26.29 -1.22 39.14
C LYS A 317 -26.08 -0.98 37.65
N ILE A 318 -24.89 -1.33 37.17
CA ILE A 318 -24.59 -1.46 35.75
C ILE A 318 -24.05 -2.86 35.47
N ASP A 319 -24.51 -3.45 34.37
CA ASP A 319 -24.21 -4.78 33.88
C ASP A 319 -24.39 -5.87 34.96
N SER A 320 -23.38 -6.73 35.12
CA SER A 320 -23.28 -7.78 36.15
C SER A 320 -22.78 -7.25 37.50
N GLY A 321 -22.77 -5.92 37.71
CA GLY A 321 -22.35 -5.30 38.96
C GLY A 321 -23.32 -5.56 40.13
N ASN A 322 -22.81 -5.39 41.36
CA ASN A 322 -23.64 -5.40 42.56
C ASN A 322 -24.57 -4.18 42.60
N TRP A 323 -25.71 -4.32 43.28
CA TRP A 323 -26.58 -3.20 43.65
C TRP A 323 -25.83 -2.22 44.58
N ILE A 324 -26.03 -0.92 44.35
CA ILE A 324 -25.43 0.18 45.11
C ILE A 324 -26.55 1.10 45.58
N PHE A 325 -26.73 1.23 46.89
CA PHE A 325 -27.69 2.14 47.50
C PHE A 325 -27.29 3.62 47.31
N THR A 326 -28.27 4.49 47.10
CA THR A 326 -28.11 5.93 46.98
C THR A 326 -29.40 6.68 47.31
N ILE A 327 -29.28 7.90 47.83
CA ILE A 327 -30.39 8.86 47.97
C ILE A 327 -30.47 9.85 46.79
N ASN A 328 -29.51 9.80 45.86
CA ASN A 328 -29.52 10.65 44.67
C ASN A 328 -30.46 10.09 43.61
N THR A 329 -31.09 10.97 42.83
CA THR A 329 -32.00 10.63 41.71
C THR A 329 -31.29 10.60 40.35
N SER A 330 -29.96 10.56 40.32
CA SER A 330 -29.17 10.55 39.09
C SER A 330 -27.77 9.95 39.26
N ARG A 331 -27.22 9.39 38.18
CA ARG A 331 -25.86 8.86 38.10
C ARG A 331 -25.26 9.04 36.70
N THR A 332 -24.01 9.47 36.65
CA THR A 332 -23.17 9.38 35.45
C THR A 332 -22.17 8.23 35.59
N PHE A 333 -21.92 7.52 34.49
CA PHE A 333 -20.82 6.58 34.31
C PHE A 333 -19.85 7.12 33.27
N PHE A 334 -18.55 6.86 33.44
CA PHE A 334 -17.47 7.30 32.56
C PHE A 334 -16.55 6.12 32.24
N GLY A 335 -15.89 6.12 31.08
CA GLY A 335 -14.94 5.06 30.70
C GLY A 335 -15.61 3.72 30.37
N LEU A 336 -16.90 3.74 30.00
CA LEU A 336 -17.61 2.59 29.46
C LEU A 336 -16.87 2.04 28.23
N GLN A 337 -16.90 0.73 28.05
CA GLN A 337 -16.13 0.03 27.02
C GLN A 337 -16.96 -0.11 25.73
N ASN A 338 -16.32 -0.52 24.65
CA ASN A 338 -17.03 -0.86 23.41
C ASN A 338 -17.93 -2.08 23.66
N GLY A 339 -19.25 -1.96 23.47
CA GLY A 339 -20.19 -3.05 23.73
C GLY A 339 -21.55 -2.63 24.30
N SER A 340 -22.40 -3.63 24.54
CA SER A 340 -23.75 -3.47 25.07
C SER A 340 -23.72 -3.39 26.60
N HIS A 341 -24.28 -2.33 27.15
CA HIS A 341 -24.39 -2.08 28.58
C HIS A 341 -25.86 -2.08 29.03
N ARG A 342 -26.10 -2.51 30.29
CA ARG A 342 -27.41 -2.49 30.95
C ARG A 342 -27.33 -1.73 32.26
N PHE A 343 -28.08 -0.64 32.39
CA PHE A 343 -28.34 0.00 33.68
C PHE A 343 -29.67 -0.49 34.25
N ASP A 344 -29.70 -0.81 35.55
CA ASP A 344 -30.91 -1.15 36.31
C ASP A 344 -30.99 -0.26 37.56
N VAL A 345 -32.18 0.26 37.90
CA VAL A 345 -32.45 1.04 39.12
C VAL A 345 -33.80 0.68 39.74
N ARG A 346 -33.86 0.63 41.07
CA ARG A 346 -35.08 0.34 41.85
C ARG A 346 -35.19 1.25 43.07
N ALA A 347 -36.40 1.71 43.38
CA ALA A 347 -36.74 2.41 44.61
C ALA A 347 -36.76 1.46 45.82
N MET A 348 -36.64 2.04 47.01
CA MET A 348 -36.80 1.41 48.32
C MET A 348 -37.66 2.32 49.22
N ASP A 349 -38.64 1.73 49.92
CA ASP A 349 -39.60 2.44 50.80
C ASP A 349 -39.20 2.45 52.29
N ASP A 350 -39.98 3.10 53.14
CA ASP A 350 -39.79 3.17 54.59
C ASP A 350 -40.23 1.92 55.38
N ASP A 351 -40.99 0.99 54.77
CA ASP A 351 -41.24 -0.36 55.30
C ASP A 351 -40.11 -1.37 54.94
N GLY A 352 -39.19 -0.98 54.05
CA GLY A 352 -38.03 -1.73 53.63
C GLY A 352 -38.24 -2.67 52.44
N LEU A 353 -39.34 -2.54 51.68
CA LEU A 353 -39.48 -3.24 50.40
C LEU A 353 -38.71 -2.50 49.30
N VAL A 354 -38.60 -3.14 48.14
CA VAL A 354 -37.92 -2.60 46.96
C VAL A 354 -38.75 -2.86 45.72
N ASP A 355 -38.65 -1.99 44.72
CA ASP A 355 -39.33 -2.18 43.43
C ASP A 355 -38.97 -3.54 42.84
N THR A 356 -40.00 -4.37 42.67
CA THR A 356 -39.91 -5.75 42.16
C THR A 356 -39.77 -5.79 40.64
N SER A 357 -39.95 -4.65 39.98
CA SER A 357 -39.88 -4.39 38.54
C SER A 357 -38.86 -3.27 38.19
N PRO A 358 -37.54 -3.43 38.53
CA PRO A 358 -36.56 -2.36 38.37
C PRO A 358 -36.56 -1.71 36.98
N ALA A 359 -36.63 -0.38 36.95
CA ALA A 359 -36.51 0.40 35.73
C ALA A 359 -35.12 0.21 35.12
N PHE A 360 -35.06 -0.11 33.83
CA PHE A 360 -33.80 -0.46 33.18
C PHE A 360 -33.63 0.18 31.80
N LYS A 361 -32.38 0.27 31.37
CA LYS A 361 -31.98 0.70 30.03
C LYS A 361 -30.88 -0.22 29.51
N VAL A 362 -31.10 -0.78 28.33
CA VAL A 362 -30.01 -1.32 27.49
C VAL A 362 -29.58 -0.24 26.50
N PHE A 363 -28.28 -0.09 26.30
CA PHE A 363 -27.69 0.86 25.35
C PHE A 363 -26.34 0.33 24.85
N LEU A 364 -25.98 0.69 23.61
CA LEU A 364 -24.76 0.26 22.95
C LEU A 364 -23.75 1.42 22.92
N VAL A 365 -22.56 1.21 23.47
CA VAL A 365 -21.41 2.10 23.26
C VAL A 365 -20.63 1.56 22.07
N ILE A 366 -20.53 2.34 20.98
CA ILE A 366 -19.66 2.02 19.84
C ILE A 366 -18.50 2.99 19.82
N ILE A 367 -17.32 2.54 20.24
CA ILE A 367 -16.08 3.34 20.12
C ILE A 367 -15.55 3.11 18.71
N ASN A 368 -15.51 4.16 17.88
CA ASN A 368 -15.02 4.09 16.50
C ASN A 368 -13.52 3.75 16.47
N SER A 369 -13.15 2.70 15.73
CA SER A 369 -11.76 2.31 15.50
C SER A 369 -11.18 3.10 14.33
N PRO A 370 -9.97 3.70 14.43
CA PRO A 370 -9.32 4.31 13.28
C PRO A 370 -9.08 3.30 12.15
N PRO A 371 -9.13 3.74 10.87
CA PRO A 371 -8.80 2.90 9.74
C PRO A 371 -7.28 2.63 9.67
N ASP A 372 -6.90 1.65 8.86
CA ASP A 372 -5.51 1.29 8.55
C ASP A 372 -5.24 1.48 7.04
N THR A 373 -3.99 1.76 6.66
CA THR A 373 -3.60 2.08 5.28
C THR A 373 -2.42 1.23 4.82
N GLU A 374 -2.46 0.73 3.59
CA GLU A 374 -1.37 0.00 2.96
C GLU A 374 -1.04 0.61 1.58
N ILE A 375 0.24 0.85 1.29
CA ILE A 375 0.70 1.24 -0.05
C ILE A 375 0.89 -0.05 -0.86
N SER A 376 -0.05 -0.32 -1.78
CA SER A 376 -0.06 -1.51 -2.64
C SER A 376 0.92 -1.39 -3.80
N GLN A 377 1.23 -0.17 -4.25
CA GLN A 377 2.28 0.09 -5.23
C GLN A 377 3.05 1.38 -4.92
N ALA A 378 4.36 1.34 -5.09
CA ALA A 378 5.27 2.48 -5.02
C ALA A 378 6.32 2.39 -6.15
N PRO A 379 7.09 3.46 -6.42
CA PRO A 379 8.25 3.39 -7.29
C PRO A 379 9.32 2.46 -6.71
N ASN A 380 10.23 1.97 -7.57
CA ASN A 380 11.46 1.34 -7.12
C ASN A 380 12.24 2.29 -6.20
N ALA A 381 13.01 1.73 -5.24
CA ALA A 381 13.82 2.49 -4.29
C ALA A 381 14.82 3.47 -4.94
N THR A 382 15.12 3.28 -6.24
CA THR A 382 15.61 4.34 -7.13
C THR A 382 14.72 4.40 -8.37
N ALA A 383 14.13 5.56 -8.64
CA ALA A 383 13.26 5.80 -9.78
C ALA A 383 13.96 6.77 -10.75
N PRO A 384 14.36 6.33 -11.96
CA PRO A 384 15.13 7.18 -12.89
C PRO A 384 14.26 8.23 -13.59
N ALA A 385 12.97 7.95 -13.80
CA ALA A 385 12.00 8.97 -14.15
C ALA A 385 11.79 9.90 -12.96
N ARG A 386 11.66 11.21 -13.21
CA ARG A 386 11.38 12.22 -12.17
C ARG A 386 9.91 12.25 -11.73
N ASP A 387 9.15 11.24 -12.13
CA ASP A 387 7.73 11.07 -11.84
C ASP A 387 7.53 9.77 -11.06
N ALA A 388 6.67 9.79 -10.05
CA ALA A 388 6.49 8.71 -9.08
C ALA A 388 5.01 8.36 -8.95
N TYR A 389 4.63 7.14 -9.37
CA TYR A 389 3.29 6.59 -9.19
C TYR A 389 3.18 5.82 -7.87
N PHE A 390 2.10 6.08 -7.13
CA PHE A 390 1.72 5.36 -5.91
C PHE A 390 0.28 4.88 -6.02
N GLU A 391 0.01 3.71 -5.46
CA GLU A 391 -1.33 3.16 -5.27
C GLU A 391 -1.44 2.63 -3.83
N TRP A 392 -2.61 2.75 -3.23
CA TRP A 392 -2.85 2.37 -1.85
C TRP A 392 -4.28 1.85 -1.63
N THR A 393 -4.44 1.12 -0.54
CA THR A 393 -5.72 0.64 -0.03
C THR A 393 -5.90 1.08 1.41
N GLY A 394 -7.15 1.34 1.80
CA GLY A 394 -7.51 1.59 3.20
C GLY A 394 -8.49 0.52 3.67
N THR A 395 -8.34 0.08 4.91
CA THR A 395 -9.28 -0.85 5.54
C THR A 395 -9.82 -0.25 6.85
N ASP A 396 -11.00 -0.69 7.23
CA ASP A 396 -11.72 -0.25 8.43
C ASP A 396 -12.41 -1.50 8.99
N ILE A 397 -12.41 -1.63 10.32
CA ILE A 397 -12.90 -2.80 11.05
C ILE A 397 -14.32 -2.62 11.61
N ASP A 398 -14.80 -1.38 11.75
CA ASP A 398 -16.16 -1.09 12.24
C ASP A 398 -16.94 -0.03 11.43
N GLY A 399 -16.35 0.48 10.33
CA GLY A 399 -16.95 1.41 9.38
C GLY A 399 -16.53 1.16 7.92
N THR A 400 -16.27 2.24 7.19
CA THR A 400 -15.75 2.27 5.81
C THR A 400 -14.88 3.50 5.59
N VAL A 401 -13.73 3.35 4.93
CA VAL A 401 -12.90 4.48 4.48
C VAL A 401 -13.65 5.33 3.43
N ILE A 402 -13.69 6.65 3.62
CA ILE A 402 -14.38 7.61 2.73
C ILE A 402 -13.43 8.54 1.98
N SER A 403 -12.19 8.70 2.47
CA SER A 403 -11.17 9.55 1.84
C SER A 403 -9.77 9.21 2.37
N TYR A 404 -8.75 9.76 1.71
CA TYR A 404 -7.35 9.65 2.10
C TYR A 404 -6.73 11.04 2.23
N GLY A 405 -5.69 11.14 3.05
CA GLY A 405 -4.72 12.22 2.98
C GLY A 405 -3.36 11.67 2.57
N TYR A 406 -2.65 12.33 1.65
CA TYR A 406 -1.25 12.02 1.34
C TYR A 406 -0.34 13.23 1.55
N MET A 407 0.96 13.00 1.74
CA MET A 407 1.98 14.04 1.73
C MET A 407 3.33 13.52 1.21
N LEU A 408 4.21 14.45 0.84
CA LEU A 408 5.60 14.19 0.46
C LEU A 408 6.54 15.00 1.36
N ASP A 409 7.64 14.41 1.80
CA ASP A 409 8.78 15.05 2.47
C ASP A 409 8.44 15.95 3.68
N GLN A 410 7.52 15.50 4.54
CA GLN A 410 7.00 16.28 5.69
C GLN A 410 6.32 17.61 5.29
N GLY A 411 5.79 17.67 4.07
CA GLY A 411 4.98 18.77 3.56
C GLY A 411 3.55 18.82 4.13
N VAL A 412 2.66 19.48 3.40
CA VAL A 412 1.24 19.60 3.80
C VAL A 412 0.46 18.37 3.37
N TRP A 413 -0.39 17.84 4.26
CA TRP A 413 -1.36 16.80 3.93
C TRP A 413 -2.39 17.32 2.91
N VAL A 414 -2.47 16.63 1.77
CA VAL A 414 -3.46 16.89 0.71
C VAL A 414 -4.52 15.80 0.76
N ASN A 415 -5.79 16.18 0.88
CA ASN A 415 -6.91 15.24 0.90
C ASN A 415 -7.31 14.84 -0.53
N THR A 416 -7.67 13.57 -0.71
CA THR A 416 -8.25 13.03 -1.95
C THR A 416 -9.27 11.92 -1.66
N THR A 417 -10.13 11.60 -2.62
CA THR A 417 -10.97 10.39 -2.64
C THR A 417 -10.36 9.26 -3.48
N ASP A 418 -9.27 9.54 -4.21
CA ASP A 418 -8.60 8.58 -5.08
C ASP A 418 -7.73 7.60 -4.30
N SER A 419 -7.51 6.41 -4.86
CA SER A 419 -6.62 5.36 -4.29
C SER A 419 -5.21 5.35 -4.90
N ASN A 420 -4.87 6.34 -5.73
CA ASN A 420 -3.59 6.45 -6.41
C ASN A 420 -3.21 7.91 -6.70
N ILE A 421 -1.92 8.15 -6.98
CA ILE A 421 -1.45 9.42 -7.54
C ILE A 421 -0.14 9.25 -8.33
N THR A 422 0.06 10.09 -9.34
CA THR A 422 1.39 10.35 -9.91
C THR A 422 1.89 11.72 -9.44
N LEU A 423 3.02 11.75 -8.74
CA LEU A 423 3.76 12.98 -8.45
C LEU A 423 4.74 13.24 -9.59
N PHE A 424 4.82 14.48 -10.09
CA PHE A 424 5.60 14.81 -11.29
C PHE A 424 6.78 15.76 -11.01
N ASN A 425 7.82 15.71 -11.84
CA ASN A 425 8.96 16.63 -11.86
C ASN A 425 9.75 16.73 -10.54
N LEU A 426 9.75 15.67 -9.72
CA LEU A 426 10.41 15.61 -8.41
C LEU A 426 11.90 16.00 -8.49
N SER A 427 12.41 16.63 -7.43
CA SER A 427 13.83 16.97 -7.30
C SER A 427 14.72 15.72 -7.26
N SER A 428 16.02 15.88 -7.48
CA SER A 428 16.97 14.80 -7.21
C SER A 428 17.29 14.72 -5.72
N GLY A 429 17.16 13.53 -5.13
CA GLY A 429 17.37 13.30 -3.69
C GLY A 429 16.59 12.10 -3.18
N ASN A 430 16.64 11.91 -1.85
CA ASN A 430 15.80 10.96 -1.14
C ASN A 430 14.43 11.61 -0.88
N HIS A 431 13.37 10.84 -1.08
CA HIS A 431 11.99 11.27 -0.92
C HIS A 431 11.21 10.28 -0.05
N THR A 432 10.29 10.80 0.77
CA THR A 432 9.37 10.02 1.61
C THR A 432 7.94 10.40 1.27
N PHE A 433 7.21 9.49 0.64
CA PHE A 433 5.76 9.59 0.46
C PHE A 433 5.06 8.97 1.69
N GLN A 434 4.00 9.60 2.16
CA GLN A 434 3.13 9.06 3.22
C GLN A 434 1.66 9.22 2.85
N VAL A 435 0.84 8.22 3.17
CA VAL A 435 -0.62 8.23 2.95
C VAL A 435 -1.37 7.62 4.14
N ARG A 436 -2.56 8.14 4.42
CA ARG A 436 -3.42 7.74 5.55
C ARG A 436 -4.89 7.78 5.17
N ALA A 437 -5.66 6.80 5.62
CA ALA A 437 -7.11 6.72 5.46
C ALA A 437 -7.88 7.61 6.45
N VAL A 438 -9.12 7.94 6.09
CA VAL A 438 -10.12 8.60 6.95
C VAL A 438 -11.45 7.87 6.82
N ASP A 439 -12.05 7.46 7.94
CA ASP A 439 -13.29 6.67 7.99
C ASP A 439 -14.57 7.51 7.89
N ASN A 440 -15.71 6.83 7.79
CA ASN A 440 -17.05 7.43 7.68
C ASN A 440 -17.55 8.12 8.96
N ARG A 441 -16.79 8.14 10.04
CA ARG A 441 -17.08 8.85 11.30
C ARG A 441 -16.03 9.92 11.64
N GLY A 442 -14.98 10.03 10.84
CA GLY A 442 -13.95 11.06 10.89
C GLY A 442 -12.70 10.73 11.70
N ALA A 443 -12.47 9.48 12.12
CA ALA A 443 -11.14 9.11 12.62
C ALA A 443 -10.17 8.89 11.45
N ILE A 444 -8.89 9.08 11.75
CA ILE A 444 -7.79 9.12 10.78
C ILE A 444 -6.78 8.07 11.21
N ASP A 445 -6.24 7.32 10.25
CA ASP A 445 -5.16 6.37 10.48
C ASP A 445 -3.99 7.05 11.25
N PRO A 446 -3.67 6.55 12.47
CA PRO A 446 -2.63 7.12 13.34
C PRO A 446 -1.22 6.71 12.93
N THR A 447 -1.08 5.78 11.99
CA THR A 447 0.14 5.11 11.55
C THR A 447 0.31 5.17 10.02
N PRO A 448 0.36 6.38 9.40
CA PRO A 448 0.36 6.53 7.95
C PRO A 448 1.39 5.65 7.22
N ALA A 449 0.92 4.85 6.28
CA ALA A 449 1.76 4.06 5.38
C ALA A 449 2.81 4.95 4.70
N GLN A 450 4.05 4.48 4.63
CA GLN A 450 5.18 5.25 4.11
C GLN A 450 5.99 4.47 3.06
N ALA A 451 6.40 5.17 2.00
CA ALA A 451 7.29 4.65 0.97
C ALA A 451 8.49 5.59 0.78
N ASN A 452 9.70 5.04 0.87
CA ASN A 452 10.95 5.76 0.69
C ASN A 452 11.57 5.41 -0.67
N PHE A 453 11.93 6.42 -1.46
CA PHE A 453 12.46 6.27 -2.80
C PHE A 453 13.50 7.35 -3.10
N THR A 454 14.30 7.16 -4.15
CA THR A 454 15.38 8.08 -4.52
C THR A 454 15.22 8.48 -5.98
N ILE A 455 15.22 9.78 -6.26
CA ILE A 455 15.35 10.31 -7.62
C ILE A 455 16.84 10.60 -7.85
N PRO A 456 17.51 9.91 -8.80
CA PRO A 456 18.94 10.13 -9.04
C PRO A 456 19.18 11.53 -9.62
N PRO A 457 20.36 12.14 -9.42
CA PRO A 457 20.63 13.46 -9.98
C PRO A 457 20.82 13.40 -11.49
N THR A 458 20.36 14.43 -12.20
CA THR A 458 20.34 14.47 -13.68
C THR A 458 21.73 14.39 -14.33
N TRP A 459 22.80 14.57 -13.57
CA TRP A 459 24.17 14.37 -14.04
C TRP A 459 24.51 12.91 -14.40
N CYS A 460 23.77 11.93 -13.87
CA CYS A 460 24.09 10.51 -14.04
C CYS A 460 23.84 10.07 -15.49
N GLU A 461 22.76 10.54 -16.10
CA GLU A 461 22.44 10.26 -17.50
C GLU A 461 23.49 10.87 -18.44
N SER A 462 23.83 12.16 -18.24
CA SER A 462 24.86 12.84 -19.04
C SER A 462 26.28 12.29 -18.84
N GLU A 463 26.62 11.77 -17.66
CA GLU A 463 27.93 11.15 -17.41
C GLU A 463 27.97 9.71 -17.96
N ILE A 464 26.84 8.98 -17.95
CA ILE A 464 26.72 7.68 -18.64
C ILE A 464 26.90 7.86 -20.14
N ASP A 465 26.23 8.82 -20.77
CA ASP A 465 26.41 9.13 -22.20
C ASP A 465 27.86 9.52 -22.54
N ARG A 466 28.48 10.34 -21.68
CA ARG A 466 29.90 10.72 -21.81
C ARG A 466 30.84 9.52 -21.66
N LEU A 467 30.56 8.61 -20.73
CA LEU A 467 31.34 7.38 -20.55
C LEU A 467 31.16 6.40 -21.71
N ASN A 468 29.94 6.26 -22.23
CA ASN A 468 29.65 5.46 -23.43
C ASN A 468 30.41 5.99 -24.65
N GLY A 469 30.39 7.31 -24.89
CA GLY A 469 31.17 7.93 -25.97
C GLY A 469 32.70 7.77 -25.82
N ILE A 470 33.20 7.67 -24.58
CA ILE A 470 34.60 7.31 -24.30
C ILE A 470 34.86 5.83 -24.61
N ILE A 471 33.94 4.93 -24.26
CA ILE A 471 34.04 3.49 -24.57
C ILE A 471 34.06 3.26 -26.09
N ASP A 472 33.16 3.90 -26.84
CA ASP A 472 33.11 3.81 -28.31
C ASP A 472 34.41 4.33 -28.95
N SER A 473 34.92 5.47 -28.46
CA SER A 473 36.20 6.03 -28.93
C SER A 473 37.40 5.13 -28.60
N LEU A 474 37.38 4.42 -27.48
CA LEU A 474 38.41 3.43 -27.14
C LEU A 474 38.29 2.17 -27.99
N GLY A 475 37.07 1.70 -28.26
CA GLY A 475 36.80 0.56 -29.16
C GLY A 475 37.33 0.80 -30.57
N GLY A 476 37.04 1.97 -31.17
CA GLY A 476 37.58 2.34 -32.48
C GLY A 476 39.11 2.34 -32.53
N ARG A 477 39.77 2.84 -31.47
CA ARG A 477 41.25 2.82 -31.35
C ARG A 477 41.82 1.42 -31.14
N ILE A 478 41.08 0.51 -30.52
CA ILE A 478 41.49 -0.89 -30.40
C ILE A 478 41.48 -1.54 -31.78
N SER A 479 40.41 -1.39 -32.57
CA SER A 479 40.35 -1.97 -33.92
C SER A 479 41.36 -1.36 -34.92
N GLU A 480 41.72 -0.08 -34.76
CA GLU A 480 42.81 0.55 -35.52
C GLU A 480 44.18 -0.06 -35.17
N LEU A 481 44.43 -0.35 -33.89
CA LEU A 481 45.62 -1.07 -33.44
C LEU A 481 45.63 -2.54 -33.88
N GLU A 482 44.48 -3.23 -33.85
CA GLU A 482 44.34 -4.61 -34.34
C GLU A 482 44.65 -4.71 -35.84
N SER A 483 44.16 -3.77 -36.66
CA SER A 483 44.53 -3.66 -38.08
C SER A 483 46.04 -3.42 -38.25
N THR A 484 46.60 -2.49 -37.48
CA THR A 484 48.04 -2.19 -37.53
C THR A 484 48.90 -3.41 -37.16
N ILE A 485 48.45 -4.23 -36.20
CA ILE A 485 49.13 -5.48 -35.82
C ILE A 485 49.04 -6.52 -36.94
N ALA A 486 47.88 -6.64 -37.62
CA ALA A 486 47.75 -7.54 -38.76
C ALA A 486 48.67 -7.14 -39.92
N ASP A 487 48.70 -5.85 -40.28
CA ASP A 487 49.58 -5.33 -41.34
C ASP A 487 51.06 -5.56 -41.01
N LEU A 488 51.49 -5.27 -39.77
CA LEU A 488 52.86 -5.52 -39.30
C LEU A 488 53.21 -7.02 -39.25
N THR A 489 52.23 -7.89 -39.01
CA THR A 489 52.44 -9.35 -39.03
C THR A 489 52.69 -9.82 -40.47
N SER A 490 51.90 -9.37 -41.44
CA SER A 490 52.11 -9.70 -42.85
C SER A 490 53.43 -9.13 -43.40
N MET A 491 53.83 -7.93 -42.95
CA MET A 491 55.16 -7.37 -43.27
C MET A 491 56.30 -8.21 -42.68
N LEU A 492 56.13 -8.78 -41.48
CA LEU A 492 57.12 -9.66 -40.86
C LEU A 492 57.23 -10.98 -41.63
N GLU A 493 56.11 -11.64 -41.93
CA GLU A 493 56.07 -12.87 -42.71
C GLU A 493 56.75 -12.71 -44.07
N SER A 494 56.44 -11.64 -44.81
CA SER A 494 57.12 -11.31 -46.08
C SER A 494 58.62 -11.08 -45.91
N SER A 495 59.06 -10.49 -44.80
CA SER A 495 60.49 -10.29 -44.53
C SER A 495 61.19 -11.59 -44.11
N GLU A 496 60.49 -12.52 -43.46
CA GLU A 496 61.02 -13.85 -43.16
C GLU A 496 61.17 -14.70 -44.45
N GLU A 497 60.24 -14.60 -45.41
CA GLU A 497 60.40 -15.19 -46.74
C GLU A 497 61.61 -14.61 -47.50
N ASP A 498 61.77 -13.29 -47.54
CA ASP A 498 62.96 -12.64 -48.14
C ASP A 498 64.26 -13.10 -47.46
N ASN A 499 64.27 -13.24 -46.13
CA ASN A 499 65.43 -13.74 -45.40
C ASN A 499 65.73 -15.21 -45.70
N MET A 500 64.72 -16.05 -45.94
CA MET A 500 64.92 -17.43 -46.39
C MET A 500 65.48 -17.49 -47.82
N ALA A 501 64.97 -16.66 -48.73
CA ALA A 501 65.47 -16.55 -50.09
C ALA A 501 66.94 -16.08 -50.13
N LEU A 502 67.28 -15.04 -49.35
CA LEU A 502 68.67 -14.55 -49.22
C LEU A 502 69.61 -15.61 -48.65
N ARG A 503 69.18 -16.42 -47.67
CA ARG A 503 69.97 -17.54 -47.14
C ARG A 503 70.25 -18.61 -48.19
N ALA A 504 69.27 -18.93 -49.04
CA ALA A 504 69.46 -19.88 -50.15
C ALA A 504 70.47 -19.34 -51.19
N VAL A 505 70.41 -18.05 -51.52
CA VAL A 505 71.40 -17.40 -52.41
C VAL A 505 72.79 -17.37 -51.78
N ILE A 506 72.91 -17.13 -50.47
CA ILE A 506 74.19 -17.20 -49.77
C ILE A 506 74.79 -18.62 -49.85
N GLN A 507 74.00 -19.67 -49.59
CA GLN A 507 74.48 -21.05 -49.72
C GLN A 507 74.97 -21.36 -51.14
N GLN A 508 74.21 -20.96 -52.17
CA GLN A 508 74.60 -21.15 -53.57
C GLN A 508 75.94 -20.46 -53.89
N LEU A 509 76.17 -19.25 -53.36
CA LEU A 509 77.43 -18.51 -53.55
C LEU A 509 78.59 -19.10 -52.73
N GLU A 510 78.32 -19.74 -51.59
CA GLU A 510 79.33 -20.49 -50.85
C GLU A 510 79.72 -21.79 -51.57
N ASP A 511 78.76 -22.48 -52.18
CA ASP A 511 79.00 -23.68 -53.01
C ASP A 511 79.79 -23.33 -54.30
N GLU A 512 79.37 -22.30 -55.04
CA GLU A 512 80.07 -21.80 -56.25
C GLU A 512 81.51 -21.35 -55.91
N LYS A 513 81.70 -20.73 -54.75
CA LYS A 513 83.04 -20.37 -54.25
C LYS A 513 83.91 -21.60 -54.00
N VAL A 514 83.37 -22.71 -53.49
CA VAL A 514 84.14 -23.96 -53.32
C VAL A 514 84.54 -24.53 -54.66
N ASP A 515 83.63 -24.62 -55.63
CA ASP A 515 83.92 -25.05 -57.01
C ASP A 515 85.03 -24.19 -57.65
N LEU A 516 84.99 -22.87 -57.45
CA LEU A 516 86.04 -21.95 -57.93
C LEU A 516 87.37 -22.12 -57.19
N GLN A 517 87.36 -22.45 -55.89
CA GLN A 517 88.58 -22.75 -55.13
C GLN A 517 89.24 -24.05 -55.61
N ASP A 518 88.45 -25.09 -55.93
CA ASP A 518 88.95 -26.34 -56.50
C ASP A 518 89.48 -26.17 -57.93
N GLN A 519 88.81 -25.35 -58.76
CA GLN A 519 89.35 -24.96 -60.09
C GLN A 519 90.71 -24.23 -59.96
N VAL A 520 90.85 -23.29 -59.02
CA VAL A 520 92.12 -22.59 -58.77
C VAL A 520 93.20 -23.56 -58.26
N ALA A 521 92.84 -24.53 -57.40
CA ALA A 521 93.77 -25.56 -56.94
C ALA A 521 94.24 -26.48 -58.09
N HIS A 522 93.33 -26.86 -58.99
CA HIS A 522 93.64 -27.65 -60.19
C HIS A 522 94.60 -26.91 -61.13
N LEU A 523 94.28 -25.66 -61.48
CA LEU A 523 95.12 -24.79 -62.32
C LEU A 523 96.49 -24.51 -61.70
N ALA A 524 96.59 -24.42 -60.37
CA ALA A 524 97.87 -24.32 -59.66
C ALA A 524 98.71 -25.60 -59.79
N GLY A 525 98.06 -26.78 -59.77
CA GLY A 525 98.68 -28.07 -60.07
C GLY A 525 99.20 -28.17 -61.51
N GLU A 526 98.38 -27.81 -62.49
CA GLU A 526 98.79 -27.76 -63.90
C GLU A 526 99.98 -26.81 -64.12
N LYS A 527 99.92 -25.61 -63.54
CA LYS A 527 101.03 -24.64 -63.57
C LYS A 527 102.31 -25.22 -62.98
N SER A 528 102.23 -25.96 -61.87
CA SER A 528 103.39 -26.62 -61.26
C SER A 528 103.97 -27.72 -62.17
N SER A 529 103.11 -28.48 -62.85
CA SER A 529 103.51 -29.48 -63.86
C SER A 529 104.24 -28.82 -65.04
N LEU A 530 103.68 -27.74 -65.59
CA LEU A 530 104.29 -26.97 -66.69
C LEU A 530 105.64 -26.33 -66.30
N ILE A 531 105.78 -25.85 -65.06
CA ILE A 531 107.06 -25.34 -64.55
C ILE A 531 108.11 -26.48 -64.48
N SER A 532 107.72 -27.67 -64.07
CA SER A 532 108.60 -28.86 -64.04
C SER A 532 109.04 -29.26 -65.45
N GLN A 533 108.11 -29.33 -66.40
CA GLN A 533 108.40 -29.61 -67.82
C GLN A 533 109.34 -28.55 -68.43
N LEU A 534 109.09 -27.26 -68.18
CA LEU A 534 109.95 -26.17 -68.65
C LEU A 534 111.37 -26.27 -68.06
N SER A 535 111.49 -26.63 -66.78
CA SER A 535 112.78 -26.81 -66.10
C SER A 535 113.59 -27.93 -66.76
N SER A 536 112.95 -29.07 -67.07
CA SER A 536 113.61 -30.17 -67.77
C SER A 536 114.00 -29.82 -69.22
N LEU A 537 113.20 -29.02 -69.92
CA LEU A 537 113.55 -28.53 -71.27
C LEU A 537 114.71 -27.52 -71.25
N VAL A 538 114.83 -26.70 -70.19
CA VAL A 538 115.98 -25.82 -69.99
C VAL A 538 117.26 -26.62 -69.72
N GLU A 539 117.18 -27.68 -68.92
CA GLU A 539 118.30 -28.61 -68.67
C GLU A 539 118.74 -29.32 -69.97
N GLN A 540 117.79 -29.85 -70.75
CA GLN A 540 118.07 -30.46 -72.07
C GLN A 540 118.69 -29.47 -73.06
N ASN A 541 118.27 -28.20 -73.07
CA ASN A 541 118.89 -27.18 -73.91
C ASN A 541 120.33 -26.86 -73.46
N ALA A 542 120.60 -26.79 -72.15
CA ALA A 542 121.96 -26.60 -71.65
C ALA A 542 122.90 -27.76 -72.01
N ASP A 543 122.41 -29.01 -71.94
CA ASP A 543 123.13 -30.18 -72.44
C ASP A 543 123.40 -30.09 -73.95
N LEU A 544 122.42 -29.65 -74.74
CA LEU A 544 122.58 -29.46 -76.19
C LEU A 544 123.58 -28.34 -76.53
N GLU A 545 123.58 -27.22 -75.80
CA GLU A 545 124.57 -26.14 -75.94
C GLU A 545 125.98 -26.60 -75.55
N GLY A 546 126.11 -27.42 -74.49
CA GLY A 546 127.36 -28.08 -74.12
C GLY A 546 127.89 -29.02 -75.21
N ASN A 547 127.02 -29.86 -75.78
CA ASN A 547 127.36 -30.75 -76.89
C ASN A 547 127.74 -29.98 -78.17
N LEU A 548 127.05 -28.86 -78.47
CA LEU A 548 127.40 -27.95 -79.57
C LEU A 548 128.78 -27.33 -79.36
N THR A 549 129.11 -26.93 -78.12
CA THR A 549 130.42 -26.38 -77.76
C THR A 549 131.53 -27.42 -77.97
N LEU A 550 131.34 -28.65 -77.47
CA LEU A 550 132.28 -29.76 -77.68
C LEU A 550 132.46 -30.10 -79.18
N CYS A 551 131.39 -30.02 -79.97
CA CYS A 551 131.45 -30.22 -81.42
C CYS A 551 132.23 -29.09 -82.12
N HIS A 552 132.07 -27.84 -81.67
CA HIS A 552 132.82 -26.69 -82.17
C HIS A 552 134.31 -26.79 -81.84
N ASP A 553 134.66 -27.11 -80.60
CA ASP A 553 136.05 -27.31 -80.16
C ASP A 553 136.73 -28.47 -80.92
N PHE A 554 136.01 -29.57 -81.14
CA PHE A 554 136.49 -30.68 -81.97
C PHE A 554 136.71 -30.26 -83.43
N GLY A 555 135.81 -29.46 -83.99
CA GLY A 555 135.95 -28.88 -85.33
C GLY A 555 137.17 -27.95 -85.44
N ALA A 556 137.40 -27.10 -84.45
CA ALA A 556 138.58 -26.22 -84.39
C ALA A 556 139.89 -27.01 -84.24
N ALA A 557 139.91 -28.06 -83.42
CA ALA A 557 141.05 -28.96 -83.28
C ALA A 557 141.36 -29.71 -84.60
N LEU A 558 140.33 -30.19 -85.30
CA LEU A 558 140.46 -30.82 -86.61
C LEU A 558 140.98 -29.83 -87.67
N GLN A 559 140.49 -28.59 -87.66
CA GLN A 559 140.97 -27.52 -88.53
C GLN A 559 142.44 -27.17 -88.27
N GLN A 560 142.88 -27.12 -87.02
CA GLN A 560 144.30 -26.94 -86.67
C GLN A 560 145.14 -28.14 -87.13
N GLN A 561 144.61 -29.37 -87.03
CA GLN A 561 145.30 -30.56 -87.55
C GLN A 561 145.46 -30.51 -89.07
N VAL A 562 144.43 -30.07 -89.81
CA VAL A 562 144.50 -29.83 -91.26
C VAL A 562 145.50 -28.72 -91.59
N GLN A 563 145.55 -27.64 -90.80
CA GLN A 563 146.53 -26.56 -91.00
C GLN A 563 147.97 -27.04 -90.78
N ASN A 564 148.22 -27.86 -89.75
CA ASN A 564 149.52 -28.47 -89.49
C ASN A 564 149.93 -29.42 -90.63
N LEU A 565 149.02 -30.28 -91.10
CA LEU A 565 149.26 -31.18 -92.23
C LEU A 565 149.53 -30.41 -93.53
N THR A 566 148.79 -29.33 -93.80
CA THR A 566 149.00 -28.45 -94.96
C THR A 566 150.37 -27.77 -94.91
N THR A 567 150.81 -27.34 -93.72
CA THR A 567 152.14 -26.76 -93.50
C THR A 567 153.23 -27.80 -93.76
N MET A 568 153.08 -29.02 -93.24
CA MET A 568 154.06 -30.10 -93.44
C MET A 568 154.10 -30.62 -94.89
N ILE A 569 152.97 -30.64 -95.60
CA ILE A 569 152.92 -30.88 -97.05
C ILE A 569 153.68 -29.78 -97.81
N SER A 570 153.54 -28.51 -97.40
CA SER A 570 154.25 -27.39 -98.02
C SER A 570 155.76 -27.51 -97.82
N GLN A 571 156.21 -27.89 -96.61
CA GLN A 571 157.63 -28.17 -96.32
C GLN A 571 158.17 -29.34 -97.13
N LEU A 572 157.43 -30.46 -97.22
CA LEU A 572 157.84 -31.61 -98.04
C LEU A 572 157.89 -31.30 -99.54
N LEU A 573 157.06 -30.38 -100.04
CA LEU A 573 157.13 -29.88 -101.42
C LEU A 573 158.38 -29.00 -101.65
N GLU A 574 158.75 -28.17 -100.67
CA GLU A 574 159.96 -27.35 -100.70
C GLU A 574 161.24 -28.22 -100.63
N GLU A 575 161.30 -29.19 -99.71
CA GLU A 575 162.36 -30.21 -99.64
C GLU A 575 162.49 -31.00 -100.94
N ASN A 576 161.38 -31.46 -101.51
CA ASN A 576 161.41 -32.20 -102.78
C ASN A 576 161.85 -31.31 -103.95
N SER A 577 161.50 -30.02 -103.96
CA SER A 577 161.99 -29.07 -104.96
C SER A 577 163.49 -28.80 -104.84
N GLN A 578 164.04 -28.78 -103.62
CA GLN A 578 165.48 -28.69 -103.40
C GLN A 578 166.18 -29.98 -103.85
N LEU A 579 165.63 -31.16 -103.53
CA LEU A 579 166.17 -32.44 -103.99
C LEU A 579 166.16 -32.58 -105.52
N GLU A 580 165.17 -32.03 -106.22
CA GLU A 580 165.18 -31.98 -107.69
C GLU A 580 166.27 -31.05 -108.24
N LEU A 581 166.55 -29.92 -107.56
CA LEU A 581 167.64 -29.00 -107.90
C LEU A 581 169.02 -29.65 -107.68
N ASP A 582 169.22 -30.29 -106.53
CA ASP A 582 170.45 -31.02 -106.20
C ASP A 582 170.69 -32.16 -107.20
N ARG A 583 169.63 -32.91 -107.57
CA ARG A 583 169.68 -33.95 -108.61
C ARG A 583 170.04 -33.39 -109.99
N LYS A 584 169.65 -32.14 -110.30
CA LYS A 584 170.04 -31.46 -111.54
C LYS A 584 171.52 -31.07 -111.52
N GLN A 585 172.00 -30.46 -110.43
CA GLN A 585 173.42 -30.12 -110.26
C GLN A 585 174.32 -31.35 -110.32
N LEU A 586 173.92 -32.45 -109.66
CA LEU A 586 174.63 -33.74 -109.73
C LEU A 586 174.67 -34.32 -111.15
N ARG A 587 173.63 -34.12 -111.96
CA ARG A 587 173.64 -34.54 -113.38
C ARG A 587 174.61 -33.70 -114.20
N GLU A 588 174.58 -32.38 -114.05
CA GLU A 588 175.48 -31.45 -114.75
C GLU A 588 176.96 -31.75 -114.40
N LEU A 589 177.25 -32.06 -113.13
CA LEU A 589 178.58 -32.49 -112.68
C LEU A 589 179.00 -33.84 -113.29
N VAL A 590 178.07 -34.80 -113.44
CA VAL A 590 178.35 -36.09 -114.10
C VAL A 590 178.60 -35.91 -115.59
N GLU A 591 177.88 -35.00 -116.26
CA GLU A 591 178.10 -34.67 -117.67
C GLU A 591 179.47 -33.98 -117.87
N GLU A 592 179.86 -33.04 -117.00
CA GLU A 592 181.21 -32.44 -117.01
C GLU A 592 182.30 -33.51 -116.82
N LEU A 593 182.15 -34.41 -115.84
CA LEU A 593 183.11 -35.49 -115.59
C LEU A 593 183.19 -36.49 -116.76
N GLN A 594 182.07 -36.78 -117.44
CA GLN A 594 182.06 -37.64 -118.63
C GLN A 594 182.75 -37.00 -119.83
N GLU A 595 182.62 -35.68 -120.02
CA GLU A 595 183.37 -34.96 -121.06
C GLU A 595 184.87 -34.95 -120.73
N ARG A 596 185.22 -34.70 -119.45
CA ARG A 596 186.61 -34.73 -118.97
C ARG A 596 187.28 -36.09 -119.14
N ILE A 597 186.53 -37.19 -119.00
CA ILE A 597 187.00 -38.54 -119.31
C ILE A 597 187.26 -38.68 -120.82
N ARG A 598 186.34 -38.24 -121.68
CA ARG A 598 186.53 -38.28 -123.15
C ARG A 598 187.73 -37.45 -123.62
N GLU A 599 187.99 -36.29 -123.03
CA GLU A 599 189.20 -35.49 -123.29
C GLU A 599 190.50 -36.24 -122.94
N LEU A 600 190.51 -36.98 -121.83
CA LEU A 600 191.67 -37.75 -121.37
C LEU A 600 191.89 -39.00 -122.24
N GLU A 601 190.82 -39.74 -122.57
CA GLU A 601 190.88 -40.92 -123.43
C GLU A 601 191.41 -40.58 -124.83
N ALA A 602 191.05 -39.42 -125.38
CA ALA A 602 191.51 -38.93 -126.68
C ALA A 602 193.03 -38.62 -126.74
N GLN A 603 193.69 -38.40 -125.60
CA GLN A 603 195.13 -38.08 -125.55
C GLN A 603 196.03 -39.32 -125.55
N ILE A 604 195.52 -40.48 -125.08
CA ILE A 604 196.28 -41.71 -124.89
C ILE A 604 197.01 -42.19 -126.18
N PRO A 605 196.41 -42.15 -127.39
CA PRO A 605 197.05 -42.71 -128.59
C PRO A 605 198.31 -41.98 -129.09
N GLN A 606 198.61 -40.77 -128.63
CA GLN A 606 199.70 -39.96 -129.23
C GLN A 606 201.09 -40.24 -128.65
N PHE A 607 201.20 -40.84 -127.47
CA PHE A 607 202.48 -41.06 -126.78
C PHE A 607 203.49 -41.97 -127.52
N PRO A 608 203.12 -43.08 -128.18
CA PRO A 608 204.08 -43.98 -128.82
C PRO A 608 204.92 -43.33 -129.93
N ALA A 609 204.36 -42.36 -130.65
CA ALA A 609 205.04 -41.69 -131.76
C ALA A 609 206.23 -40.82 -131.31
N GLN A 610 206.13 -40.20 -130.12
CA GLN A 610 207.19 -39.32 -129.59
C GLN A 610 208.43 -40.11 -129.12
N ILE A 611 208.25 -41.36 -128.71
CA ILE A 611 209.34 -42.23 -128.27
C ILE A 611 210.21 -42.67 -129.47
N LEU A 612 209.60 -43.03 -130.62
CA LEU A 612 210.37 -43.39 -131.83
C LEU A 612 211.30 -42.26 -132.29
N PHE A 613 210.84 -41.01 -132.29
CA PHE A 613 211.65 -39.87 -132.70
C PHE A 613 212.82 -39.61 -131.75
N SER A 614 212.59 -39.78 -130.46
CA SER A 614 213.58 -39.53 -129.40
C SER A 614 214.75 -40.51 -129.42
N ILE A 615 214.51 -41.79 -129.76
CA ILE A 615 215.54 -42.84 -129.79
C ILE A 615 216.50 -42.65 -130.99
N VAL A 616 215.98 -42.28 -132.16
CA VAL A 616 216.80 -42.08 -133.38
C VAL A 616 217.79 -40.92 -133.22
N LEU A 617 217.38 -39.84 -132.53
CA LEU A 617 218.27 -38.69 -132.28
C LEU A 617 219.44 -39.01 -131.32
N LEU A 618 219.24 -39.92 -130.36
CA LEU A 618 220.15 -40.06 -129.22
C LEU A 618 221.41 -40.91 -129.46
N GLN A 619 221.43 -41.78 -130.47
CA GLN A 619 222.64 -42.56 -130.80
C GLN A 619 223.40 -42.11 -132.06
N GLY A 620 222.85 -41.15 -132.84
CA GLY A 620 223.66 -40.39 -133.79
C GLY A 620 224.76 -39.53 -133.12
N LEU A 621 224.64 -39.26 -131.81
CA LEU A 621 225.50 -38.34 -131.06
C LEU A 621 226.72 -38.97 -130.38
N VAL A 622 226.81 -40.29 -130.24
CA VAL A 622 227.92 -40.97 -129.53
C VAL A 622 229.08 -41.38 -130.46
N ALA A 623 228.93 -41.21 -131.77
CA ALA A 623 229.92 -41.59 -132.80
C ALA A 623 231.20 -40.72 -132.86
N SER A 624 231.60 -40.02 -131.79
CA SER A 624 232.62 -38.94 -131.84
C SER A 624 233.75 -38.98 -130.79
N ARG A 625 233.60 -39.75 -129.70
CA ARG A 625 234.64 -40.00 -128.67
C ARG A 625 234.40 -41.41 -128.10
N TYR A 626 235.38 -42.32 -127.98
CA TYR A 626 236.84 -42.19 -127.98
C TYR A 626 237.51 -43.31 -128.82
N ARG A 627 238.71 -43.07 -129.35
CA ARG A 627 239.49 -44.03 -130.16
C ARG A 627 240.39 -44.91 -129.29
N ARG A 628 240.36 -46.23 -129.49
CA ARG A 628 241.55 -47.12 -129.36
C ARG A 628 241.36 -48.43 -130.13
N GLU A 629 242.48 -48.94 -130.64
CA GLU A 629 242.64 -50.21 -131.37
C GLU A 629 242.93 -51.37 -130.38
N PRO A 630 242.95 -52.64 -130.84
CA PRO A 630 242.39 -53.20 -132.09
C PRO A 630 241.03 -53.91 -131.87
#